data_AF-A0A4Q2A668-F1
#
_entry.id   AF-A0A4Q2A668-F1
#
_cell.length_a   1.000
_cell.length_b   1.000
_cell.length_c   1.000
_cell.angle_alpha   90.00
_cell.angle_beta   90.00
_cell.angle_gamma   90.00
#
_symmetry.space_group_name_H-M   'P 1'
#
loop_
_entity.id
_entity.type
_entity.pdbx_description
1 polymer ?
#
loop_
_entity_poly.entity_id
_entity_poly.type
_entity_poly.pdbx_seq_one_letter_code
_entity_poly.pdbx_strand_id
1 'polypeptide(L)'
;MSDDLSHYVPSRLDDPEKFLFFRKDVAAIGLAGTIVGVATNHTLLGLVVGVAIAAAWQKFSSGQHPGMSAHVVYWVLGLPAPKKLPPSDLRELIG
;
A
#
# COMPACT_ATOMS: atom_id res chain seq x y z
N MET A 1 12.26 -34.29 -9.58
CA MET A 1 10.99 -34.15 -10.33
C MET A 1 10.75 -32.67 -10.49
N SER A 2 10.90 -32.17 -11.71
CA SER A 2 10.52 -30.78 -12.01
C SER A 2 9.03 -30.80 -12.31
N ASP A 3 8.23 -30.13 -11.49
CA ASP A 3 6.80 -30.06 -11.73
C ASP A 3 6.54 -29.28 -13.03
N ASP A 4 5.75 -29.89 -13.93
CA ASP A 4 5.29 -29.24 -15.15
C ASP A 4 4.24 -28.19 -14.78
N LEU A 5 4.66 -26.92 -14.78
CA LEU A 5 3.85 -25.77 -14.40
C LEU A 5 2.98 -25.23 -15.54
N SER A 6 2.96 -25.88 -16.71
CA SER A 6 2.23 -25.41 -17.91
C SER A 6 0.73 -25.16 -17.69
N HIS A 7 0.12 -25.82 -16.70
CA HIS A 7 -1.29 -25.67 -16.34
C HIS A 7 -1.53 -25.16 -14.91
N TYR A 8 -0.49 -24.72 -14.20
CA TYR A 8 -0.62 -24.21 -12.84
C TYR A 8 -1.21 -22.79 -12.85
N VAL A 9 -2.41 -22.63 -12.29
CA VAL A 9 -3.01 -21.31 -12.03
C VAL A 9 -2.57 -20.83 -10.64
N PRO A 10 -1.85 -19.70 -10.53
CA PRO A 10 -1.40 -19.19 -9.24
C PRO A 10 -2.58 -18.75 -8.38
N SER A 11 -2.69 -19.28 -7.16
CA SER A 11 -3.78 -18.96 -6.23
C SER A 11 -3.52 -17.73 -5.36
N ARG A 12 -2.32 -17.14 -5.44
CA ARG A 12 -1.85 -16.04 -4.57
C ARG A 12 -1.42 -14.80 -5.36
N LEU A 13 -1.92 -14.63 -6.58
CA LEU A 13 -1.60 -13.46 -7.38
C LEU A 13 -2.06 -12.15 -6.72
N ASP A 14 -3.21 -12.22 -6.01
CA ASP A 14 -3.83 -11.08 -5.33
C ASP A 14 -3.48 -10.98 -3.84
N ASP A 15 -2.59 -11.85 -3.33
CA ASP A 15 -2.16 -11.79 -1.94
C ASP A 15 -1.47 -10.43 -1.70
N PRO A 16 -1.85 -9.71 -0.64
CA PRO A 16 -1.27 -8.40 -0.39
C PRO A 16 0.22 -8.55 -0.04
N GLU A 17 1.06 -7.72 -0.68
CA GLU A 17 2.50 -7.78 -0.45
C GLU A 17 2.83 -7.45 1.02
N LYS A 18 3.81 -8.18 1.56
CA LYS A 18 4.19 -8.14 2.97
C LYS A 18 5.56 -7.51 3.16
N PHE A 19 5.71 -6.74 4.23
CA PHE A 19 6.99 -6.34 4.80
C PHE A 19 7.15 -7.06 6.14
N LEU A 20 8.09 -8.01 6.19
CA LEU A 20 8.22 -8.97 7.31
C LEU A 20 6.87 -9.68 7.54
N PHE A 21 6.26 -9.50 8.71
CA PHE A 21 4.99 -10.12 9.10
C PHE A 21 3.77 -9.24 8.80
N PHE A 22 3.97 -7.97 8.44
CA PHE A 22 2.92 -7.00 8.23
C PHE A 22 2.65 -6.78 6.74
N ARG A 23 1.46 -6.30 6.41
CA ARG A 23 1.18 -5.79 5.07
C ARG A 23 2.02 -4.53 4.82
N LYS A 24 2.55 -4.36 3.60
CA LYS A 24 3.51 -3.30 3.26
C LYS A 24 3.13 -1.88 3.68
N ASP A 25 1.86 -1.53 3.49
CA ASP A 25 1.26 -0.21 3.68
C ASP A 25 1.08 0.06 5.16
N VAL A 26 0.61 -0.94 5.91
CA VAL A 26 0.50 -0.90 7.37
C VAL A 26 1.89 -0.71 8.00
N ALA A 27 2.88 -1.48 7.52
CA ALA A 27 4.26 -1.34 7.96
C ALA A 27 4.83 0.04 7.63
N ALA A 28 4.63 0.53 6.41
CA ALA A 28 5.11 1.84 5.97
C ALA A 28 4.53 2.98 6.81
N ILE A 29 3.23 2.95 7.12
CA ILE A 29 2.56 3.96 7.96
C ILE A 29 3.13 3.95 9.38
N GLY A 30 3.24 2.76 10.00
CA GLY A 30 3.79 2.64 11.36
C GLY A 30 5.25 3.08 11.45
N LEU A 31 6.05 2.70 10.45
CA LEU A 31 7.46 3.08 10.36
C LEU A 31 7.61 4.59 10.12
N ALA A 32 6.81 5.18 9.24
CA ALA A 32 6.83 6.62 8.98
C ALA A 32 6.54 7.42 10.25
N GLY A 33 5.51 7.05 11.02
CA GLY A 33 5.21 7.69 12.30
C GLY A 33 6.37 7.57 13.31
N THR A 34 7.01 6.41 13.37
CA THR A 34 8.18 6.18 14.23
C THR A 34 9.36 7.04 13.81
N ILE A 35 9.67 7.11 12.51
CA ILE A 35 10.74 7.95 11.95
C ILE A 35 10.51 9.41 12.28
N VAL A 36 9.27 9.91 12.12
CA VAL A 36 8.90 11.29 12.48
C VAL A 36 9.08 11.53 13.99
N GLY A 37 8.72 10.57 14.83
CA GLY A 37 8.95 10.64 16.28
C GLY A 37 10.43 10.77 16.62
N VAL A 38 11.28 9.93 16.01
CA VAL A 38 12.74 10.01 16.20
C VAL A 38 13.29 11.36 15.72
N ALA A 39 12.90 11.81 14.53
CA ALA A 39 13.36 13.06 13.94
C ALA A 39 12.97 14.31 14.78
N THR A 40 11.84 14.24 15.49
CA THR A 40 11.34 15.32 16.36
C THR A 40 11.75 15.15 17.82
N ASN A 41 12.57 14.14 18.16
CA ASN A 41 12.97 13.80 19.53
C ASN A 41 11.82 13.37 20.46
N HIS A 42 10.70 12.93 19.87
CA HIS A 42 9.52 12.41 20.55
C HIS A 42 9.27 10.95 20.16
N THR A 43 10.30 10.10 20.28
CA THR A 43 10.31 8.72 19.77
C THR A 43 9.12 7.89 20.26
N LEU A 44 8.83 7.90 21.56
CA LEU A 44 7.72 7.11 22.12
C LEU A 44 6.37 7.58 21.59
N LEU A 45 6.18 8.91 21.49
CA LEU A 45 4.93 9.48 20.95
C LEU A 45 4.77 9.13 19.48
N GLY A 46 5.81 9.28 18.66
CA GLY A 46 5.74 8.93 17.24
C GLY A 46 5.51 7.44 17.00
N LEU A 47 6.08 6.57 17.85
CA LEU A 47 5.80 5.13 17.80
C LEU A 47 4.33 4.84 18.12
N VAL A 48 3.81 5.36 19.24
CA VAL A 48 2.42 5.12 19.66
C VAL A 48 1.43 5.65 18.63
N VAL A 49 1.62 6.89 18.17
CA VAL A 49 0.77 7.51 17.15
C VAL A 49 0.89 6.77 15.81
N GLY A 50 2.12 6.41 15.39
CA GLY A 50 2.35 5.67 14.16
C GLY A 50 1.66 4.31 14.14
N VAL A 51 1.78 3.54 15.24
CA VAL A 51 1.09 2.25 15.40
C VAL A 51 -0.43 2.44 15.43
N ALA A 52 -0.94 3.46 16.12
CA ALA A 52 -2.36 3.74 16.18
C ALA A 52 -2.95 4.04 14.79
N ILE A 53 -2.27 4.89 14.00
CA ILE A 53 -2.67 5.20 12.62
C ILE A 53 -2.57 3.95 11.74
N ALA A 54 -1.51 3.16 11.87
CA ALA A 54 -1.34 1.92 11.11
C ALA A 54 -2.46 0.90 11.41
N ALA A 55 -2.86 0.75 12.68
CA ALA A 55 -3.97 -0.11 13.08
C ALA A 55 -5.32 0.38 12.56
N ALA A 56 -5.57 1.70 12.64
CA ALA A 56 -6.77 2.30 12.07
C ALA A 56 -6.83 2.10 10.54
N TRP A 57 -5.70 2.29 9.86
CA TRP A 57 -5.57 2.04 8.42
C TRP A 57 -5.82 0.58 8.09
N GLN A 58 -5.24 -0.37 8.83
CA GLN A 58 -5.46 -1.80 8.62
C GLN A 58 -6.93 -2.17 8.72
N LYS A 59 -7.65 -1.61 9.70
CA LYS A 59 -9.09 -1.81 9.86
C LYS A 59 -9.88 -1.21 8.70
N PHE A 60 -9.59 0.03 8.31
CA PHE A 60 -10.29 0.74 7.24
C PHE A 60 -10.10 0.08 5.86
N SER A 61 -8.88 -0.39 5.58
CA SER A 61 -8.51 -1.01 4.30
C SER A 61 -8.84 -2.50 4.22
N SER A 62 -9.28 -3.13 5.31
CA SER A 62 -9.63 -4.54 5.34
C SER A 62 -10.88 -4.81 4.48
N GLY A 63 -10.80 -5.80 3.58
CA GLY A 63 -11.91 -6.15 2.68
C GLY A 63 -12.02 -5.26 1.43
N GLN A 64 -11.21 -4.21 1.33
CA GLN A 64 -11.15 -3.35 0.15
C GLN A 64 -10.25 -3.96 -0.94
N HIS A 65 -10.32 -3.41 -2.16
CA HIS A 65 -9.55 -3.87 -3.30
C HIS A 65 -8.03 -3.93 -2.99
N PRO A 66 -7.31 -4.99 -3.42
CA PRO A 66 -5.85 -5.07 -3.30
C PRO A 66 -5.16 -3.81 -3.85
N GLY A 67 -4.21 -3.23 -3.09
CA GLY A 67 -3.55 -1.99 -3.51
C GLY A 67 -4.41 -0.72 -3.39
N MET A 68 -5.45 -0.72 -2.54
CA MET A 68 -6.23 0.50 -2.21
C MET A 68 -5.35 1.68 -1.78
N SER A 69 -4.25 1.43 -1.06
CA SER A 69 -3.29 2.47 -0.69
C SER A 69 -2.72 3.22 -1.90
N ALA A 70 -2.39 2.51 -2.99
CA ALA A 70 -1.91 3.15 -4.22
C ALA A 70 -2.99 4.03 -4.87
N HIS A 71 -4.26 3.62 -4.79
CA HIS A 71 -5.38 4.41 -5.29
C HIS A 71 -5.56 5.69 -4.46
N VAL A 72 -5.48 5.60 -3.14
CA VAL A 72 -5.60 6.77 -2.26
C VAL A 72 -4.45 7.75 -2.52
N VAL A 73 -3.21 7.26 -2.62
CA VAL A 73 -2.06 8.11 -2.95
C VAL A 73 -2.23 8.75 -4.33
N TYR A 74 -2.76 8.01 -5.31
CA TYR A 74 -3.03 8.55 -6.65
C TYR A 74 -4.07 9.67 -6.60
N TRP A 75 -5.20 9.47 -5.91
CA TRP A 75 -6.27 10.46 -5.88
C TRP A 75 -5.95 11.68 -5.01
N VAL A 76 -5.21 11.50 -3.92
CA VAL A 76 -4.91 12.59 -2.97
C VAL A 76 -3.65 13.35 -3.38
N LEU A 77 -2.63 12.66 -3.90
CA LEU A 77 -1.32 13.23 -4.19
C LEU A 77 -0.96 13.26 -5.68
N GLY A 78 -1.76 12.64 -6.56
CA GLY A 78 -1.44 12.50 -7.98
C GLY A 78 -0.32 11.51 -8.26
N LEU A 79 0.02 10.63 -7.31
CA LEU A 79 1.19 9.75 -7.36
C LEU A 79 0.85 8.25 -7.21
N PRO A 80 1.60 7.33 -7.82
CA PRO A 80 2.55 7.60 -8.90
C PRO A 80 1.80 7.98 -10.19
N ALA A 81 2.35 8.91 -10.95
CA ALA A 81 1.83 9.22 -12.28
C ALA A 81 1.93 7.96 -13.17
N PRO A 82 0.85 7.57 -13.88
CA PRO A 82 0.89 6.44 -14.79
C PRO A 82 1.95 6.65 -15.87
N LYS A 83 2.94 5.77 -15.97
CA LYS A 83 4.04 5.92 -16.94
C LYS A 83 3.60 5.85 -18.40
N LYS A 84 2.52 5.11 -18.69
CA LYS A 84 2.07 4.79 -20.06
C LYS A 84 0.71 5.37 -20.42
N LEU A 85 -0.01 5.94 -19.46
CA LEU A 85 -1.34 6.49 -19.70
C LEU A 85 -1.26 8.01 -19.55
N PRO A 86 -1.83 8.78 -20.47
CA PRO A 86 -1.91 10.22 -20.31
C PRO A 86 -2.74 10.57 -19.07
N PRO A 87 -2.57 11.80 -18.53
CA PRO A 87 -3.45 12.39 -17.52
C PRO A 87 -4.93 12.13 -17.82
N SER A 88 -5.75 11.93 -16.79
CA SER A 88 -7.15 11.52 -16.95
C SER A 88 -7.99 12.52 -17.76
N ASP A 89 -7.65 13.80 -17.69
CA ASP A 89 -8.25 14.91 -18.44
C ASP A 89 -7.98 14.86 -19.95
N LEU A 90 -6.98 14.08 -20.38
CA LEU A 90 -6.62 13.90 -21.79
C LEU A 90 -7.08 12.56 -22.37
N ARG A 91 -7.78 11.72 -21.59
CA ARG A 91 -8.25 10.41 -22.04
C ARG A 91 -9.62 10.57 -22.71
N GLU A 92 -9.66 10.33 -24.01
CA GLU A 92 -10.92 10.14 -24.73
C GLU A 92 -11.33 8.67 -24.63
N LEU A 93 -12.53 8.41 -24.09
CA LEU A 93 -13.16 7.08 -24.13
C LEU A 93 -13.83 6.92 -25.50
N ILE A 94 -13.16 6.22 -26.42
CA ILE A 94 -13.80 5.73 -27.65
C ILE A 94 -14.55 4.45 -27.26
N GLY A 95 -15.88 4.57 -27.17
CA GLY A 95 -16.80 3.46 -26.88
C GLY A 95 -16.94 2.48 -28.03
#